data_AF-A0A3D2FST1-F1
#
_entry.id   AF-A0A3D2FST1-F1
#
_cell.length_a   1.000
_cell.length_b   1.000
_cell.length_c   1.000
_cell.angle_alpha   90.00
_cell.angle_beta   90.00
_cell.angle_gamma   90.00
#
_symmetry.space_group_name_H-M   'P 1'
#
loop_
_entity.id
_entity.type
_entity.pdbx_description
1 polymer ?
#
loop_
_entity_poly.entity_id
_entity_poly.type
_entity_poly.pdbx_seq_one_letter_code
_entity_poly.pdbx_strand_id
1 'polypeptide(L)'
;GKLAFEWFGGWGAADRQHIIFSVSKSLTALLAGILCGNGVLDPQRPVRDYLPEVAGSAYEDALLRHVLDMTVASGFTEDYLDTTGVFMAYRRASAW
;
A
#
# COMPACT_ATOMS: atom_id res chain seq x y z
N GLY A 1 -9.05 14.22 18.52
CA GLY A 1 -9.84 13.28 19.36
C GLY A 1 -9.21 13.19 20.74
N LYS A 2 -9.94 12.65 21.74
CA LYS A 2 -9.44 12.43 23.11
C LYS A 2 -9.43 10.91 23.39
N LEU A 3 -8.35 10.39 23.98
CA LEU A 3 -8.25 9.00 24.39
C LEU A 3 -9.28 8.72 25.50
N ALA A 4 -10.14 7.72 25.30
CA ALA A 4 -11.18 7.35 26.26
C ALA A 4 -10.85 6.02 26.98
N PHE A 5 -10.07 5.15 26.36
CA PHE A 5 -9.71 3.84 26.87
C PHE A 5 -8.42 3.34 26.21
N GLU A 6 -7.58 2.65 26.97
CA GLU A 6 -6.40 1.93 26.48
C GLU A 6 -6.26 0.59 27.23
N TRP A 7 -5.72 -0.41 26.55
CA TRP A 7 -5.41 -1.72 27.14
C TRP A 7 -4.23 -2.35 26.43
N PHE A 8 -3.38 -3.03 27.19
CA PHE A 8 -2.22 -3.76 26.68
C PHE A 8 -2.20 -5.15 27.32
N GLY A 9 -2.09 -6.19 26.49
CA GLY A 9 -1.95 -7.58 26.95
C GLY A 9 -0.71 -8.23 26.38
N GLY A 10 -0.31 -9.38 26.96
CA GLY A 10 0.86 -10.13 26.52
C GLY A 10 2.13 -9.27 26.51
N TRP A 11 2.73 -9.10 25.33
CA TRP A 11 3.93 -8.28 25.11
C TRP A 11 3.65 -6.80 24.82
N GLY A 12 2.39 -6.33 24.92
CA GLY A 12 2.04 -4.93 24.65
C GLY A 12 2.50 -3.97 25.75
N ALA A 13 2.91 -2.77 25.37
CA ALA A 13 3.15 -1.63 26.26
C ALA A 13 2.90 -0.33 25.49
N ALA A 14 2.58 0.75 26.20
CA ALA A 14 2.20 2.04 25.59
C ALA A 14 3.30 2.65 24.70
N ASP A 15 4.56 2.40 25.01
CA ASP A 15 5.75 2.92 24.32
C ASP A 15 6.39 1.89 23.37
N ARG A 16 5.82 0.69 23.25
CA ARG A 16 6.38 -0.38 22.44
C ARG A 16 5.85 -0.34 21.03
N GLN A 17 6.77 -0.26 20.07
CA GLN A 17 6.44 -0.42 18.65
C GLN A 17 5.92 -1.83 18.37
N HIS A 18 4.87 -1.91 17.55
CA HIS A 18 4.28 -3.15 17.09
C HIS A 18 4.17 -3.14 15.57
N ILE A 19 4.35 -4.29 14.93
CA ILE A 19 4.13 -4.42 13.49
C ILE A 19 2.67 -4.08 13.15
N ILE A 20 2.48 -3.25 12.13
CA ILE A 20 1.15 -2.74 11.76
C ILE A 20 0.60 -3.36 10.45
N PHE A 21 1.39 -4.21 9.80
CA PHE A 21 1.03 -4.87 8.53
C PHE A 21 0.39 -3.89 7.52
N SER A 22 -0.79 -4.22 7.01
CA SER A 22 -1.49 -3.41 6.01
C SER A 22 -1.99 -2.06 6.51
N VAL A 23 -1.96 -1.75 7.82
CA VAL A 23 -2.23 -0.39 8.32
C VAL A 23 -1.21 0.61 7.76
N SER A 24 0.00 0.17 7.41
CA SER A 24 0.99 0.98 6.70
C SER A 24 0.43 1.60 5.42
N LYS A 25 -0.50 0.94 4.72
CA LYS A 25 -1.14 1.46 3.50
C LYS A 25 -1.91 2.75 3.77
N SER A 26 -2.57 2.87 4.92
CA SER A 26 -3.28 4.10 5.30
C SER A 26 -2.32 5.27 5.54
N LEU A 27 -1.13 5.00 6.11
CA LEU A 27 -0.08 6.03 6.26
C LEU A 27 0.44 6.49 4.89
N THR A 28 0.69 5.56 3.96
CA THR A 28 1.04 5.88 2.58
C THR A 28 -0.05 6.69 1.89
N ALA A 29 -1.32 6.34 2.08
CA ALA A 29 -2.46 7.07 1.52
C ALA A 29 -2.59 8.50 2.08
N LEU A 30 -2.27 8.71 3.38
CA LEU A 30 -2.22 10.05 3.96
C LEU A 30 -1.14 10.91 3.29
N LEU A 31 0.06 10.36 3.07
CA LEU A 31 1.13 11.07 2.35
C LEU A 31 0.73 11.37 0.90
N ALA A 32 0.11 10.42 0.20
CA ALA A 32 -0.42 10.64 -1.13
C ALA A 32 -1.47 11.77 -1.14
N GLY A 33 -2.36 11.82 -0.15
CA GLY A 33 -3.34 12.91 0.02
C GLY A 33 -2.69 14.28 0.21
N ILE A 34 -1.62 14.37 1.01
CA ILE A 34 -0.84 15.62 1.17
C ILE A 34 -0.23 16.04 -0.17
N LEU A 35 0.38 15.10 -0.90
CA LEU A 35 0.98 15.38 -2.21
C LEU A 35 -0.07 15.78 -3.26
N CYS A 36 -1.28 15.24 -3.18
CA CYS A 36 -2.41 15.69 -4.00
C CYS A 36 -2.83 17.12 -3.66
N GLY A 37 -2.95 17.45 -2.37
CA GLY A 37 -3.25 18.80 -1.92
C GLY A 37 -2.19 19.82 -2.36
N ASN A 38 -0.94 19.39 -2.47
CA ASN A 38 0.17 20.22 -2.96
C ASN A 38 0.30 20.25 -4.50
N GLY A 39 -0.56 19.54 -5.24
CA GLY A 39 -0.52 19.48 -6.71
C GLY A 39 0.65 18.68 -7.29
N VAL A 40 1.38 17.91 -6.46
CA VAL A 40 2.48 17.03 -6.91
C VAL A 40 1.92 15.75 -7.53
N LEU A 41 0.87 15.20 -6.92
CA LEU A 41 0.12 14.08 -7.45
C LEU A 41 -1.27 14.56 -7.89
N ASP A 42 -1.74 14.02 -9.01
CA ASP A 42 -3.09 14.18 -9.51
C ASP A 42 -3.73 12.78 -9.60
N PRO A 43 -4.78 12.49 -8.81
CA PRO A 43 -5.51 11.22 -8.87
C PRO A 43 -6.09 10.88 -10.24
N GLN A 44 -6.33 11.87 -11.10
CA GLN A 44 -6.88 11.70 -12.45
C GLN A 44 -5.80 11.47 -13.52
N ARG A 45 -4.51 11.49 -13.16
CA ARG A 45 -3.42 11.15 -14.08
C ARG A 45 -3.07 9.66 -14.02
N PRO A 46 -2.64 9.07 -15.15
CA PRO A 46 -2.21 7.69 -15.19
C PRO A 46 -0.90 7.49 -14.42
N VAL A 47 -0.68 6.30 -13.88
CA VAL A 47 0.52 5.99 -13.07
C VAL A 47 1.81 6.15 -13.88
N ARG A 48 1.79 5.81 -15.18
CA ARG A 48 2.97 5.94 -16.07
C ARG A 48 3.52 7.36 -16.19
N ASP A 49 2.70 8.38 -15.89
CA ASP A 49 3.16 9.77 -15.87
C ASP A 49 4.12 10.05 -14.71
N TYR A 50 4.07 9.24 -13.65
CA TYR A 50 4.93 9.35 -12.47
C TYR A 50 6.02 8.27 -12.46
N LEU A 51 5.73 7.09 -13.01
CA LEU A 51 6.62 5.92 -13.00
C LEU A 51 6.60 5.26 -14.38
N PRO A 52 7.39 5.72 -15.36
CA PRO A 52 7.35 5.23 -16.74
C PRO A 52 7.70 3.74 -16.89
N GLU A 53 8.41 3.15 -15.93
CA GLU A 53 8.80 1.74 -15.88
C GLU A 53 7.60 0.77 -15.77
N VAL A 54 6.39 1.28 -15.49
CA VAL A 54 5.17 0.46 -15.45
C VAL A 54 4.59 0.14 -16.82
N ALA A 55 5.20 0.63 -17.91
CA ALA A 55 4.79 0.29 -19.27
C ALA A 55 4.75 -1.23 -19.50
N GLY A 56 3.67 -1.71 -20.13
CA GLY A 56 3.39 -3.13 -20.35
C GLY A 56 2.85 -3.89 -19.12
N SER A 57 2.69 -3.22 -17.97
CA SER A 57 2.10 -3.82 -16.77
C SER A 57 0.61 -3.47 -16.60
N ALA A 58 -0.04 -4.08 -15.62
CA ALA A 58 -1.43 -3.75 -15.25
C ALA A 58 -1.63 -2.29 -14.81
N TYR A 59 -0.56 -1.55 -14.53
CA TYR A 59 -0.63 -0.17 -14.04
C TYR A 59 -0.42 0.89 -15.12
N GLU A 60 -0.07 0.52 -16.36
CA GLU A 60 0.28 1.48 -17.43
C GLU A 60 -0.79 2.56 -17.63
N ASP A 61 -2.04 2.14 -17.80
CA ASP A 61 -3.18 3.04 -18.02
C ASP A 61 -4.07 3.20 -16.77
N ALA A 62 -3.67 2.61 -15.64
CA ALA A 62 -4.37 2.82 -14.39
C ALA A 62 -4.20 4.28 -13.95
N LEU A 63 -5.31 4.95 -13.60
CA LEU A 63 -5.24 6.23 -12.90
C LEU A 63 -4.64 6.02 -11.51
N LEU A 64 -3.96 7.03 -10.98
CA LEU A 64 -3.50 7.02 -9.60
C LEU A 64 -4.68 6.76 -8.63
N ARG A 65 -5.88 7.27 -8.93
CA ARG A 65 -7.12 6.95 -8.20
C ARG A 65 -7.41 5.45 -8.14
N HIS A 66 -7.25 4.71 -9.24
CA HIS A 66 -7.50 3.27 -9.26
C HIS A 66 -6.54 2.50 -8.34
N VAL A 67 -5.28 2.95 -8.25
CA VAL A 67 -4.30 2.36 -7.33
C VAL A 67 -4.69 2.65 -5.88
N LEU A 68 -5.06 3.88 -5.56
CA LEU A 68 -5.47 4.29 -4.20
C LEU A 68 -6.73 3.56 -3.73
N ASP A 69 -7.65 3.28 -4.65
CA ASP A 69 -8.93 2.64 -4.37
C ASP A 69 -8.88 1.11 -4.53
N MET A 70 -7.71 0.55 -4.89
CA MET A 70 -7.49 -0.90 -5.09
C MET A 70 -8.39 -1.51 -6.18
N THR A 71 -8.64 -0.78 -7.27
CA THR A 71 -9.51 -1.21 -8.39
C THR A 71 -8.74 -1.61 -9.65
N VAL A 72 -7.47 -2.00 -9.53
CA VAL A 72 -6.63 -2.47 -10.65
C VAL A 72 -6.56 -3.99 -10.62
N ALA A 73 -6.99 -4.65 -11.71
CA ALA A 73 -6.81 -6.08 -11.87
C ALA A 73 -5.38 -6.38 -12.34
N SER A 74 -4.54 -6.91 -11.45
CA SER A 74 -3.11 -7.14 -11.72
C SER A 74 -2.72 -8.59 -12.01
N GLY A 75 -3.67 -9.54 -11.88
CA GLY A 75 -3.36 -10.97 -11.92
C GLY A 75 -2.60 -11.48 -10.69
N PHE A 76 -2.47 -10.66 -9.65
CA PHE A 76 -1.82 -11.03 -8.39
C PHE A 76 -2.78 -11.80 -7.48
N THR A 77 -2.40 -13.02 -7.09
CA THR A 77 -3.12 -13.83 -6.10
C THR A 77 -2.48 -13.63 -4.73
N GLU A 78 -3.21 -13.00 -3.81
CA GLU A 78 -2.74 -12.75 -2.44
C GLU A 78 -2.97 -13.95 -1.53
N ASP A 79 -2.18 -15.02 -1.70
CA ASP A 79 -2.22 -16.21 -0.86
C ASP A 79 -1.02 -16.23 0.12
N TYR A 80 -1.31 -16.01 1.40
CA TYR A 80 -0.31 -15.96 2.47
C TYR A 80 0.43 -17.27 2.74
N LEU A 81 -0.13 -18.39 2.27
CA LEU A 81 0.43 -19.74 2.40
C LEU A 81 1.09 -20.24 1.12
N ASP A 82 1.05 -19.44 0.04
CA ASP A 82 1.75 -19.75 -1.20
C ASP A 82 3.23 -20.04 -0.90
N THR A 83 3.82 -21.03 -1.54
CA THR A 83 5.24 -21.38 -1.37
C THR A 83 6.04 -21.29 -2.68
N THR A 84 5.36 -21.11 -3.82
CA THR A 84 5.98 -21.25 -5.15
C THR A 84 5.46 -20.25 -6.19
N GLY A 85 4.28 -19.67 -5.99
CA GLY A 85 3.60 -18.77 -6.91
C GLY A 85 3.97 -17.29 -6.74
N VAL A 86 3.08 -16.44 -7.27
CA VAL A 86 3.32 -14.99 -7.41
C VAL A 86 3.47 -14.28 -6.07
N PHE A 87 2.81 -14.76 -5.02
CA PHE A 87 2.91 -14.14 -3.70
C PHE A 87 4.28 -14.41 -3.07
N MET A 88 4.86 -15.58 -3.31
CA MET A 88 6.23 -15.90 -2.88
C MET A 88 7.29 -15.21 -3.72
N ALA A 89 7.08 -15.08 -5.02
CA ALA A 89 7.95 -14.28 -5.87
C ALA A 89 8.00 -12.81 -5.38
N TYR A 90 6.84 -12.23 -5.04
CA TYR A 90 6.74 -10.91 -4.42
C TYR A 90 7.50 -10.82 -3.10
N ARG A 91 7.30 -11.76 -2.17
CA ARG A 91 8.00 -11.77 -0.88
C ARG A 91 9.52 -11.76 -1.04
N ARG A 92 10.05 -12.66 -1.89
CA ARG A 92 11.49 -12.71 -2.21
C ARG A 92 12.01 -11.40 -2.80
N ALA A 93 11.27 -10.80 -3.73
CA ALA A 93 11.65 -9.51 -4.33
C ALA A 93 11.65 -8.37 -3.29
N SER A 94 10.75 -8.42 -2.31
CA SER A 94 10.67 -7.46 -1.20
C SER A 94 11.58 -7.78 0.00
N ALA A 95 12.43 -8.79 -0.11
CA ALA A 95 13.28 -9.31 0.97
C ALA A 95 12.50 -9.71 2.25
N TRP A 96 11.32 -10.30 2.05
CA TRP A 96 10.43 -10.86 3.08
C TRP A 96 10.38 -12.38 3.02
#